data_AF-A0A7S3W2E3-F1
#
_entry.id   AF-A0A7S3W2E3-F1
#
_cell.length_a   1.000
_cell.length_b   1.000
_cell.length_c   1.000
_cell.angle_alpha   90.00
_cell.angle_beta   90.00
_cell.angle_gamma   90.00
#
_symmetry.space_group_name_H-M   'P 1'
#
loop_
_entity.id
_entity.type
_entity.pdbx_description
1 polymer ?
#
loop_
_entity_poly.entity_id
_entity_poly.type
_entity_poly.pdbx_seq_one_letter_code
_entity_poly.pdbx_strand_id
1 'polypeptide(L)'
;AEAHPPPSLATYSYSVLMLKILVVISSLAAASALQVDRPAVKPSLQKTLTLRGGLTLEQTSLIGALYNGGFGVTLMANPDLFFGPSGFLPYFSTALGPVAQTFFGKAFGAMLTGIAAMHFLDGPSQSLCKQMAITAALILYPMVLCVMDTANFTAIWKPQIVAHLGILFITAKAGGFF
;
A
#
# COMPACT_ATOMS: atom_id res chain seq x y z
N ALA A 1 -5.33 -15.96 47.62
CA ALA A 1 -5.20 -15.85 46.15
C ALA A 1 -4.84 -14.41 45.85
N GLU A 2 -3.56 -14.13 45.63
CA GLU A 2 -3.09 -12.80 45.24
C GLU A 2 -3.53 -12.51 43.80
N ALA A 3 -4.27 -11.42 43.62
CA ALA A 3 -4.67 -10.95 42.30
C ALA A 3 -3.46 -10.25 41.65
N HIS A 4 -2.92 -10.85 40.59
CA HIS A 4 -1.93 -10.19 39.75
C HIS A 4 -2.54 -8.90 39.15
N PRO A 5 -1.88 -7.73 39.28
CA PRO A 5 -2.36 -6.52 38.66
C PRO A 5 -2.29 -6.66 37.12
N PRO A 6 -3.24 -6.08 36.37
CA PRO A 6 -3.18 -6.10 34.92
C PRO A 6 -1.91 -5.38 34.45
N PRO A 7 -1.24 -5.88 33.39
CA PRO A 7 -0.04 -5.25 32.88
C PRO A 7 -0.34 -3.79 32.49
N SER A 8 0.49 -2.87 32.98
CA SER A 8 0.30 -1.43 32.77
C SER A 8 0.29 -1.07 31.29
N LEU A 9 -0.57 -0.12 30.89
CA LEU A 9 -0.68 0.47 29.55
C LEU A 9 0.67 0.92 28.94
N ALA A 10 1.71 1.11 29.75
CA ALA A 10 3.04 1.46 29.29
C ALA A 10 3.68 0.37 28.40
N THR A 11 3.45 -0.92 28.67
CA THR A 11 4.12 -2.02 27.94
C THR A 11 3.57 -2.21 26.52
N TYR A 12 2.30 -1.85 26.28
CA TYR A 12 1.69 -1.87 24.93
C TYR A 12 2.22 -0.75 24.02
N SER A 13 2.67 0.38 24.59
CA SER A 13 3.15 1.54 23.85
C SER A 13 4.51 1.31 23.18
N TYR A 14 5.42 0.60 23.86
CA TYR A 14 6.79 0.39 23.37
C TYR A 14 6.87 -0.58 22.18
N SER A 15 6.10 -1.67 22.19
CA SER A 15 6.10 -2.65 21.10
C SER A 15 5.52 -2.08 19.80
N VAL A 16 4.47 -1.26 19.92
CA VAL A 16 3.85 -0.55 18.79
C VAL A 16 4.78 0.54 18.25
N LEU A 17 5.47 1.28 19.12
CA LEU A 17 6.47 2.28 18.74
C LEU A 17 7.68 1.65 18.06
N MET A 18 8.20 0.53 18.59
CA MET A 18 9.29 -0.25 18.00
C MET A 18 8.92 -0.77 16.61
N LEU A 19 7.71 -1.30 16.43
CA LEU A 19 7.24 -1.75 15.12
C LEU A 19 7.13 -0.59 14.13
N LYS A 20 6.62 0.58 14.54
CA LYS A 20 6.58 1.79 13.71
C LYS A 20 7.97 2.25 13.28
N ILE A 21 8.91 2.29 14.22
CA ILE A 21 10.30 2.67 13.94
C ILE A 21 10.97 1.65 13.00
N LEU A 22 10.75 0.35 13.22
CA LEU A 22 11.29 -0.72 12.37
C LEU A 22 10.75 -0.60 10.94
N VAL A 23 9.46 -0.32 10.77
CA VAL A 23 8.81 -0.13 9.46
C VAL A 23 9.37 1.11 8.75
N VAL A 24 9.54 2.23 9.45
CA VAL A 24 10.12 3.46 8.89
C VAL A 24 11.59 3.26 8.51
N ILE A 25 12.39 2.63 9.36
CA ILE A 25 13.81 2.35 9.09
C ILE A 25 13.95 1.38 7.92
N SER A 26 13.11 0.34 7.86
CA SER A 26 13.09 -0.61 6.74
C SER A 26 12.67 0.07 5.42
N SER A 27 11.76 1.04 5.49
CA SER A 27 11.34 1.84 4.33
C SER A 27 12.46 2.78 3.86
N LEU A 28 13.19 3.41 4.79
CA LEU A 28 14.33 4.27 4.48
C LEU A 28 15.52 3.48 3.94
N ALA A 29 15.75 2.27 4.44
CA ALA A 29 16.77 1.34 3.94
C ALA A 29 16.41 0.80 2.55
N ALA A 30 15.13 0.56 2.27
CA ALA A 30 14.66 0.22 0.92
C ALA A 30 14.77 1.42 -0.05
N ALA A 31 14.61 2.65 0.45
CA ALA A 31 14.78 3.89 -0.30
C ALA A 31 16.25 4.21 -0.61
N SER A 32 17.19 3.93 0.28
CA SER A 32 18.63 4.16 0.05
C SER A 32 19.28 3.12 -0.86
N ALA A 33 18.66 1.94 -1.02
CA ALA A 33 19.04 0.94 -2.02
C ALA A 33 18.56 1.28 -3.46
N LEU A 34 17.73 2.33 -3.63
CA LEU A 34 17.36 2.89 -4.93
C LEU A 34 18.46 3.84 -5.43
N GLN A 35 19.68 3.34 -5.62
CA GLN A 35 20.60 3.98 -6.56
C GLN A 35 20.07 3.71 -7.97
N VAL A 36 19.47 4.73 -8.58
CA VAL A 36 18.96 4.69 -9.95
C VAL A 36 20.14 4.87 -10.91
N ASP A 37 20.97 3.84 -11.04
CA ASP A 37 21.58 3.61 -12.33
C ASP A 37 20.47 3.10 -13.26
N ARG A 38 20.29 3.75 -14.42
CA ARG A 38 19.35 3.31 -15.46
C ARG A 38 20.06 2.36 -16.43
N PRO A 39 20.07 1.03 -16.22
CA PRO A 39 20.20 0.14 -17.36
C PRO A 39 18.83 0.03 -18.03
N ALA A 40 18.80 0.25 -19.35
CA ALA A 40 17.64 -0.09 -20.17
C ALA A 40 17.17 -1.51 -19.85
N VAL A 41 15.85 -1.71 -19.73
CA VAL A 41 15.25 -3.01 -19.39
C VAL A 41 15.79 -4.07 -20.35
N LYS A 42 16.63 -4.97 -19.84
CA LYS A 42 17.25 -6.01 -20.66
C LYS A 42 16.15 -6.94 -21.20
N PRO A 43 16.07 -7.19 -22.52
CA PRO A 43 15.08 -8.10 -23.12
C PRO A 43 15.07 -9.52 -22.51
N SER A 44 16.20 -9.94 -21.93
CA SER A 44 16.35 -11.22 -21.25
C SER A 44 15.47 -11.37 -20.01
N LEU A 45 15.16 -10.26 -19.33
CA LEU A 45 14.40 -10.27 -18.08
C LEU A 45 12.90 -10.39 -18.33
N GLN A 46 12.39 -9.73 -19.37
CA GLN A 46 11.04 -9.95 -19.89
C GLN A 46 10.86 -11.41 -20.33
N LYS A 47 11.81 -11.97 -21.13
CA LYS A 47 11.77 -13.39 -21.54
C LYS A 47 11.78 -14.36 -20.36
N THR A 48 12.54 -14.06 -19.30
CA THR A 48 12.65 -14.95 -18.12
C THR A 48 11.35 -14.99 -17.31
N LEU A 49 10.64 -13.87 -17.20
CA LEU A 49 9.34 -13.80 -16.53
C LEU A 49 8.25 -14.58 -17.28
N THR A 50 8.20 -14.47 -18.62
CA THR A 50 7.25 -15.23 -19.45
C THR A 50 7.57 -16.72 -19.50
N LEU A 51 8.85 -17.10 -19.58
CA LEU A 51 9.28 -18.52 -19.61
C LEU A 51 8.97 -19.28 -18.31
N ARG A 52 8.72 -18.58 -17.20
CA ARG A 52 8.28 -19.16 -15.92
C ARG A 52 6.76 -19.14 -15.72
N GLY A 53 5.98 -18.90 -16.78
CA GLY A 53 4.51 -18.82 -16.73
C GLY A 53 3.98 -17.61 -15.95
N GLY A 54 4.79 -16.56 -15.78
CA GLY A 54 4.43 -15.35 -15.04
C GLY A 54 3.92 -14.21 -15.92
N LEU A 55 3.35 -13.19 -15.26
CA LEU A 55 3.01 -11.91 -15.90
C LEU A 55 4.28 -11.20 -16.39
N THR A 56 4.16 -10.51 -17.53
CA THR A 56 5.22 -9.62 -18.01
C THR A 56 5.38 -8.41 -17.09
N LEU A 57 6.52 -7.70 -17.23
CA LEU A 57 6.76 -6.45 -16.51
C LEU A 57 5.69 -5.39 -16.84
N GLU A 58 5.26 -5.34 -18.11
CA GLU A 58 4.19 -4.46 -18.57
C GLU A 58 2.86 -4.78 -17.87
N GLN A 59 2.43 -6.03 -17.92
CA GLN A 59 1.17 -6.46 -17.27
C GLN A 59 1.21 -6.23 -15.76
N THR A 60 2.35 -6.50 -15.13
CA THR A 60 2.51 -6.31 -13.68
C THR A 60 2.43 -4.84 -13.30
N SER A 61 3.18 -4.00 -14.02
CA SER A 61 3.17 -2.55 -13.80
C SER A 61 1.78 -1.96 -14.06
N LEU A 62 1.07 -2.44 -15.08
CA LEU A 62 -0.28 -2.00 -15.40
C LEU A 62 -1.28 -2.42 -14.31
N ILE A 63 -1.21 -3.65 -13.80
CA ILE A 63 -2.06 -4.11 -12.68
C ILE A 63 -1.83 -3.22 -11.44
N GLY A 64 -0.56 -2.94 -11.12
CA GLY A 64 -0.22 -2.04 -10.03
C GLY A 64 -0.71 -0.61 -10.26
N ALA A 65 -0.61 -0.10 -11.49
CA ALA A 65 -1.09 1.23 -11.86
C ALA A 65 -2.62 1.34 -11.79
N LEU A 66 -3.37 0.32 -12.26
CA LEU A 66 -4.82 0.27 -12.15
C LEU A 66 -5.27 0.23 -10.68
N TYR A 67 -4.57 -0.57 -9.86
CA TYR A 67 -4.86 -0.66 -8.44
C TYR A 67 -4.64 0.67 -7.72
N ASN A 68 -3.43 1.23 -7.82
CA ASN A 68 -3.09 2.50 -7.17
C ASN A 68 -3.90 3.66 -7.77
N GLY A 69 -4.07 3.71 -9.09
CA GLY A 69 -4.79 4.77 -9.79
C GLY A 69 -6.29 4.76 -9.49
N GLY A 70 -6.92 3.60 -9.40
CA GLY A 70 -8.33 3.47 -9.03
C GLY A 70 -8.62 4.06 -7.65
N PHE A 71 -7.82 3.68 -6.64
CA PHE A 71 -7.91 4.29 -5.31
C PHE A 71 -7.50 5.77 -5.31
N GLY A 72 -6.43 6.10 -6.05
CA GLY A 72 -5.87 7.44 -6.11
C GLY A 72 -6.86 8.48 -6.63
N VAL A 73 -7.47 8.20 -7.79
CA VAL A 73 -8.41 9.12 -8.45
C VAL A 73 -9.70 9.28 -7.64
N THR A 74 -10.21 8.18 -7.07
CA THR A 74 -11.44 8.23 -6.25
C THR A 74 -11.23 9.03 -4.96
N LEU A 75 -10.11 8.81 -4.26
CA LEU A 75 -9.70 9.61 -3.11
C LEU A 75 -9.43 11.07 -3.47
N MET A 76 -8.81 11.36 -4.62
CA MET A 76 -8.57 12.74 -5.03
C MET A 76 -9.86 13.47 -5.40
N ALA A 77 -10.78 12.79 -6.10
CA ALA A 77 -12.03 13.37 -6.55
C ALA A 77 -12.94 13.66 -5.35
N ASN A 78 -13.35 12.63 -4.61
CA ASN A 78 -14.31 12.76 -3.52
C ASN A 78 -14.20 11.61 -2.50
N PRO A 79 -13.29 11.70 -1.51
CA PRO A 79 -13.08 10.63 -0.52
C PRO A 79 -14.35 10.20 0.20
N ASP A 80 -15.26 11.12 0.48
CA ASP A 80 -16.48 10.85 1.25
C ASP A 80 -17.51 10.09 0.42
N LEU A 81 -17.74 10.53 -0.82
CA LEU A 81 -18.64 9.84 -1.75
C LEU A 81 -18.20 8.40 -2.04
N PHE A 82 -16.89 8.14 -2.12
CA PHE A 82 -16.40 6.79 -2.42
C PHE A 82 -16.25 5.93 -1.16
N PHE A 83 -15.68 6.46 -0.07
CA PHE A 83 -15.19 5.66 1.05
C PHE A 83 -15.76 6.04 2.41
N GLY A 84 -16.51 7.14 2.50
CA GLY A 84 -17.17 7.56 3.74
C GLY A 84 -18.25 6.57 4.20
N PRO A 85 -18.89 6.83 5.36
CA PRO A 85 -19.89 5.92 5.94
C PRO A 85 -21.08 5.63 5.04
N SER A 86 -21.43 6.57 4.16
CA SER A 86 -22.50 6.43 3.16
C SER A 86 -21.96 6.36 1.73
N GLY A 87 -20.66 6.09 1.56
CA GLY A 87 -20.02 6.04 0.26
C GLY A 87 -20.35 4.77 -0.52
N PHE A 88 -19.93 4.72 -1.79
CA PHE A 88 -20.11 3.55 -2.65
C PHE A 88 -19.44 2.28 -2.10
N LEU A 89 -18.28 2.45 -1.47
CA LEU A 89 -17.54 1.37 -0.83
C LEU A 89 -17.09 1.86 0.55
N PRO A 90 -17.94 1.76 1.58
CA PRO A 90 -17.66 2.36 2.88
C PRO A 90 -16.45 1.71 3.58
N TYR A 91 -15.40 2.49 3.82
CA TYR A 91 -14.20 2.08 4.58
C TYR A 91 -14.28 2.51 6.03
N PHE A 92 -15.02 3.59 6.30
CA PHE A 92 -15.22 4.15 7.62
C PHE A 92 -16.67 3.95 8.05
N SER A 93 -16.88 3.57 9.30
CA SER A 93 -18.20 3.51 9.94
C SER A 93 -18.60 4.88 10.51
N THR A 94 -17.61 5.75 10.74
CA THR A 94 -17.75 7.11 11.27
C THR A 94 -17.14 8.10 10.28
N ALA A 95 -17.73 9.29 10.18
CA ALA A 95 -17.17 10.33 9.31
C ALA A 95 -15.83 10.80 9.88
N LEU A 96 -14.80 10.86 9.03
CA LEU A 96 -13.57 11.55 9.41
C LEU A 96 -13.88 13.06 9.47
N GLY A 97 -13.26 13.76 10.43
CA GLY A 97 -13.38 15.22 10.48
C GLY A 97 -13.03 15.86 9.12
N PRO A 98 -13.63 17.01 8.75
CA PRO A 98 -13.51 17.57 7.39
C PRO A 98 -12.07 17.74 6.89
N VAL A 99 -11.16 18.12 7.79
CA VAL A 99 -9.72 18.25 7.51
C VAL A 99 -9.11 16.89 7.18
N ALA A 100 -9.41 15.86 7.97
CA ALA A 100 -8.81 14.56 7.77
C ALA A 100 -9.28 13.91 6.47
N GLN A 101 -10.56 14.04 6.16
CA GLN A 101 -11.11 13.48 4.93
C GLN A 101 -10.66 14.25 3.69
N THR A 102 -10.69 15.58 3.73
CA THR A 102 -10.34 16.42 2.58
C THR A 102 -8.85 16.45 2.33
N PHE A 103 -8.04 16.73 3.36
CA PHE A 103 -6.60 16.86 3.18
C PHE A 103 -5.92 15.50 3.08
N PHE A 104 -6.03 14.63 4.11
CA PHE A 104 -5.30 13.35 4.08
C PHE A 104 -5.87 12.40 3.02
N GLY A 105 -7.19 12.35 2.85
CA GLY A 105 -7.81 11.56 1.78
C GLY A 105 -7.31 11.98 0.40
N LYS A 106 -7.43 13.26 0.04
CA LYS A 106 -6.98 13.74 -1.27
C LYS A 106 -5.45 13.70 -1.45
N ALA A 107 -4.68 13.98 -0.40
CA ALA A 107 -3.22 13.90 -0.46
C ALA A 107 -2.74 12.46 -0.66
N PHE A 108 -3.33 11.50 0.05
CA PHE A 108 -3.07 10.08 -0.18
C PHE A 108 -3.49 9.69 -1.59
N GLY A 109 -4.67 10.14 -2.04
CA GLY A 109 -5.13 9.97 -3.41
C GLY A 109 -4.12 10.47 -4.44
N ALA A 110 -3.57 11.67 -4.26
CA ALA A 110 -2.56 12.27 -5.13
C ALA A 110 -1.27 11.47 -5.21
N MET A 111 -0.78 10.94 -4.08
CA MET A 111 0.40 10.09 -4.08
C MET A 111 0.16 8.80 -4.89
N LEU A 112 -0.99 8.15 -4.70
CA LEU A 112 -1.31 6.92 -5.43
C LEU A 112 -1.53 7.17 -6.93
N THR A 113 -2.21 8.26 -7.29
CA THR A 113 -2.38 8.67 -8.70
C THR A 113 -1.03 8.99 -9.34
N GLY A 114 -0.12 9.66 -8.63
CA GLY A 114 1.24 9.92 -9.10
C GLY A 114 2.02 8.64 -9.40
N ILE A 115 2.00 7.68 -8.47
CA ILE A 115 2.63 6.36 -8.67
C ILE A 115 2.03 5.65 -9.90
N ALA A 116 0.71 5.68 -10.07
CA ALA A 116 0.05 5.09 -11.23
C ALA A 116 0.43 5.78 -12.55
N ALA A 117 0.54 7.11 -12.55
CA ALA A 117 0.90 7.90 -13.73
C ALA A 117 2.30 7.56 -14.26
N MET A 118 3.23 7.19 -13.38
CA MET A 118 4.60 6.81 -13.79
C MET A 118 4.63 5.64 -14.77
N HIS A 119 3.66 4.72 -14.70
CA HIS A 119 3.54 3.64 -15.69
C HIS A 119 3.30 4.18 -17.11
N PHE A 120 2.49 5.24 -17.25
CA PHE A 120 2.13 5.82 -18.54
C PHE A 120 3.14 6.87 -19.03
N LEU A 121 3.82 7.57 -18.11
CA LEU A 121 4.78 8.61 -18.44
C LEU A 121 6.17 8.04 -18.75
N ASP A 122 6.67 7.14 -17.90
CA ASP A 122 8.02 6.57 -18.00
C ASP A 122 8.03 5.11 -18.47
N GLY A 123 6.85 4.49 -18.60
CA GLY A 123 6.69 3.10 -19.01
C GLY A 123 6.87 2.09 -17.85
N PRO A 124 6.72 0.79 -18.15
CA PRO A 124 6.92 -0.27 -17.17
C PRO A 124 8.39 -0.36 -16.74
N SER A 125 8.64 -0.41 -15.43
CA SER A 125 9.99 -0.61 -14.91
C SER A 125 10.00 -1.49 -13.65
N GLN A 126 11.13 -2.15 -13.42
CA GLN A 126 11.32 -2.90 -12.17
C GLN A 126 11.31 -1.98 -10.95
N SER A 127 11.87 -0.77 -11.09
CA SER A 127 11.86 0.22 -10.01
C SER A 127 10.43 0.60 -9.61
N LEU A 128 9.55 0.82 -10.60
CA LEU A 128 8.14 1.10 -10.35
C LEU A 128 7.43 -0.08 -9.67
N CYS A 129 7.62 -1.30 -10.15
CA CYS A 129 7.06 -2.49 -9.52
C CYS A 129 7.57 -2.68 -8.08
N LYS A 130 8.87 -2.42 -7.86
CA LYS A 130 9.49 -2.46 -6.53
C LYS A 130 8.87 -1.41 -5.60
N GLN A 131 8.67 -0.18 -6.08
CA GLN A 131 8.03 0.88 -5.31
C GLN A 131 6.59 0.50 -4.94
N MET A 132 5.80 0.01 -5.90
CA MET A 132 4.43 -0.46 -5.65
C MET A 132 4.38 -1.61 -4.64
N ALA A 133 5.31 -2.56 -4.72
CA ALA A 133 5.43 -3.66 -3.75
C ALA A 133 5.74 -3.14 -2.35
N ILE A 134 6.72 -2.24 -2.21
CA ILE A 134 7.04 -1.62 -0.92
C ILE A 134 5.81 -0.89 -0.37
N THR A 135 5.15 -0.06 -1.18
CA THR A 135 3.92 0.64 -0.78
C THR A 135 2.86 -0.33 -0.30
N ALA A 136 2.62 -1.41 -1.04
CA ALA A 136 1.63 -2.43 -0.67
C ALA A 136 1.99 -3.12 0.65
N ALA A 137 3.27 -3.46 0.88
CA ALA A 137 3.72 -4.06 2.14
C ALA A 137 3.55 -3.11 3.34
N LEU A 138 3.92 -1.84 3.18
CA LEU A 138 3.88 -0.86 4.27
C LEU A 138 2.46 -0.51 4.70
N ILE A 139 1.50 -0.55 3.77
CA ILE A 139 0.08 -0.29 4.05
C ILE A 139 -0.59 -1.44 4.81
N LEU A 140 -0.07 -2.67 4.78
CA LEU A 140 -0.71 -3.80 5.48
C LEU A 140 -0.83 -3.58 6.99
N TYR A 141 0.17 -2.98 7.62
CA TYR A 141 0.12 -2.70 9.05
C TYR A 141 -1.05 -1.77 9.45
N PRO A 142 -1.20 -0.55 8.89
CA PRO A 142 -2.35 0.29 9.21
C PRO A 142 -3.70 -0.37 8.86
N MET A 143 -3.77 -1.20 7.82
CA MET A 143 -5.00 -1.94 7.50
C MET A 143 -5.39 -2.96 8.57
N VAL A 144 -4.42 -3.67 9.14
CA VAL A 144 -4.67 -4.58 10.27
C VAL A 144 -5.21 -3.80 11.46
N LEU A 145 -4.68 -2.60 11.72
CA LEU A 145 -5.22 -1.72 12.77
C LEU A 145 -6.68 -1.33 12.47
N CYS A 146 -7.02 -1.01 11.22
CA CYS A 146 -8.41 -0.76 10.81
C CYS A 146 -9.33 -1.97 11.03
N VAL A 147 -8.86 -3.19 10.76
CA VAL A 147 -9.65 -4.41 11.04
C VAL A 147 -9.92 -4.60 12.53
N MET A 148 -8.98 -4.22 13.39
CA MET A 148 -9.11 -4.32 14.84
C MET A 148 -10.03 -3.25 15.43
N ASP A 149 -10.12 -2.08 14.79
CA ASP A 149 -10.97 -0.96 15.23
C ASP A 149 -12.35 -0.98 14.54
N THR A 150 -13.17 -1.94 14.93
CA THR A 150 -14.54 -2.11 14.40
C THR A 150 -15.49 -0.97 14.74
N ALA A 151 -15.11 -0.06 15.66
CA ALA A 151 -15.93 1.10 16.01
C ALA A 151 -15.87 2.19 14.93
N ASN A 152 -14.70 2.35 14.28
CA ASN A 152 -14.48 3.41 13.29
C ASN A 152 -14.40 2.89 11.85
N PHE A 153 -14.16 1.58 11.66
CA PHE A 153 -13.90 1.01 10.34
C PHE A 153 -14.83 -0.16 10.02
N THR A 154 -15.10 -0.36 8.73
CA THR A 154 -15.98 -1.42 8.27
C THR A 154 -15.22 -2.72 8.00
N ALA A 155 -15.95 -3.81 7.74
CA ALA A 155 -15.35 -5.09 7.41
C ALA A 155 -14.58 -5.12 6.09
N ILE A 156 -14.66 -4.08 5.24
CA ILE A 156 -14.03 -4.02 3.92
C ILE A 156 -12.50 -4.12 3.97
N TRP A 157 -11.90 -3.76 5.10
CA TRP A 157 -10.45 -3.86 5.28
C TRP A 157 -9.94 -5.30 5.21
N LYS A 158 -10.77 -6.30 5.54
CA LYS A 158 -10.40 -7.73 5.41
C LYS A 158 -10.16 -8.14 3.96
N PRO A 159 -11.14 -8.03 3.03
CA PRO A 159 -10.88 -8.31 1.61
C PRO A 159 -9.85 -7.35 1.01
N GLN A 160 -9.74 -6.10 1.50
CA GLN A 160 -8.71 -5.18 1.04
C GLN A 160 -7.29 -5.65 1.39
N ILE A 161 -7.08 -6.29 2.56
CA ILE A 161 -5.79 -6.90 2.92
C ILE A 161 -5.43 -8.00 1.91
N VAL A 162 -6.41 -8.84 1.55
CA VAL A 162 -6.19 -9.90 0.55
C VAL A 162 -5.80 -9.30 -0.80
N ALA A 163 -6.49 -8.24 -1.23
CA ALA A 163 -6.14 -7.52 -2.46
C ALA A 163 -4.72 -6.94 -2.40
N HIS A 164 -4.33 -6.31 -1.28
CA HIS A 164 -2.97 -5.79 -1.09
C HIS A 164 -1.91 -6.88 -1.12
N LEU A 165 -2.16 -8.04 -0.51
CA LEU A 165 -1.25 -9.17 -0.54
C LEU A 165 -1.08 -9.70 -1.98
N GLY A 166 -2.15 -9.74 -2.77
CA GLY A 166 -2.09 -10.08 -4.19
C GLY A 166 -1.25 -9.10 -5.00
N ILE A 167 -1.50 -7.80 -4.83
CA ILE A 167 -0.71 -6.74 -5.48
C ILE A 167 0.75 -6.79 -5.04
N LEU A 168 1.02 -6.94 -3.75
CA LEU A 168 2.36 -7.11 -3.18
C LEU A 168 3.05 -8.29 -3.86
N PHE A 169 2.43 -9.46 -3.91
CA PHE A 169 3.04 -10.64 -4.52
C PHE A 169 3.39 -10.42 -6.00
N ILE A 170 2.43 -9.90 -6.77
CA ILE A 170 2.59 -9.66 -8.22
C ILE A 170 3.72 -8.65 -8.45
N THR A 171 3.66 -7.50 -7.79
CA THR A 171 4.62 -6.40 -7.98
C THR A 171 5.99 -6.72 -7.37
N ALA A 172 6.06 -7.51 -6.30
CA ALA A 172 7.33 -7.88 -5.67
C ALA A 172 8.14 -8.85 -6.54
N LYS A 173 7.46 -9.82 -7.15
CA LYS A 173 8.07 -10.74 -8.11
C LYS A 173 8.66 -9.99 -9.31
N ALA A 174 7.91 -9.05 -9.88
CA ALA A 174 8.41 -8.23 -10.99
C ALA A 174 9.45 -7.19 -10.56
N GLY A 175 9.41 -6.74 -9.31
CA GLY A 175 10.37 -5.83 -8.69
C GLY A 175 11.69 -6.49 -8.27
N GLY A 176 11.80 -7.81 -8.41
CA GLY A 176 13.02 -8.58 -8.14
C GLY A 176 13.29 -8.83 -6.66
N PHE A 177 12.26 -8.91 -5.82
CA PHE A 177 12.44 -9.28 -4.41
C PHE A 177 12.69 -10.78 -4.19
N PHE A 178 12.21 -11.64 -5.09
CA PHE A 178 12.38 -13.10 -5.05
C PHE A 178 12.09 -13.73 -6.41
#